data_AF-A0A932YX70-F1
#
_entry.id   AF-A0A932YX70-F1
#
_cell.length_a   1.000
_cell.length_b   1.000
_cell.length_c   1.000
_cell.angle_alpha   90.00
_cell.angle_beta   90.00
_cell.angle_gamma   90.00
#
_symmetry.space_group_name_H-M   'P 1'
#
loop_
_entity.id
_entity.type
_entity.pdbx_description
1 polymer ?
#
loop_
_entity_poly.entity_id
_entity_poly.type
_entity_poly.pdbx_seq_one_letter_code
_entity_poly.pdbx_strand_id
1 'polypeptide(L)'
;MLPIVFGLIAGAATLLGMWLVLAKEAWSRRNSVYLIAFSIGILLAASFTEIIPEAIELHPQALLIVLGTFFVFYVLEHSVVAHHHHLASDEERGTSDERHVPIEKMAFAGLAVHSLVDGLAIGAGFEVSPALGILTTLAVILHEVPEGITTLSLFLHANYPRQRAVLFTAIVALATPVGAIVTTFVPALRSAAMLGVLLAVAGGSFLYVAAADLIPETHRARHIPAILLMLLGILVPLAVERFL
;
A
#
# COMPACT_ATOMS: atom_id res chain seq x y z
N MET A 1 -11.86 2.84 -19.27
CA MET A 1 -11.58 4.24 -18.86
C MET A 1 -11.86 4.48 -17.38
N LEU A 2 -12.92 3.89 -16.80
CA LEU A 2 -13.17 3.93 -15.34
C LEU A 2 -11.93 3.57 -14.49
N PRO A 3 -11.16 2.49 -14.77
CA PRO A 3 -10.02 2.13 -13.92
C PRO A 3 -8.98 3.25 -13.82
N ILE A 4 -8.75 3.98 -14.92
CA ILE A 4 -7.78 5.08 -14.98
C ILE A 4 -8.25 6.25 -14.11
N VAL A 5 -9.53 6.62 -14.21
CA VAL A 5 -10.11 7.69 -13.39
C VAL A 5 -9.98 7.36 -11.90
N PHE A 6 -10.34 6.13 -11.54
CA PHE A 6 -10.27 5.65 -10.17
C PHE A 6 -8.82 5.51 -9.66
N GLY A 7 -7.88 5.06 -10.50
CA GLY A 7 -6.45 5.05 -10.18
C GLY A 7 -5.85 6.45 -10.02
N LEU A 8 -6.32 7.44 -10.78
CA LEU A 8 -5.93 8.85 -10.59
C LEU A 8 -6.46 9.41 -9.27
N ILE A 9 -7.70 9.06 -8.88
CA ILE A 9 -8.26 9.45 -7.59
C ILE A 9 -7.47 8.81 -6.45
N ALA A 10 -7.09 7.54 -6.57
CA ALA A 10 -6.24 6.84 -5.61
C ALA A 10 -4.87 7.53 -5.43
N GLY A 11 -4.14 7.78 -6.52
CA GLY A 11 -2.87 8.51 -6.44
C GLY A 11 -3.04 9.95 -5.89
N ALA A 12 -4.17 10.61 -6.15
CA ALA A 12 -4.47 11.91 -5.55
C ALA A 12 -4.68 11.82 -4.03
N ALA A 13 -5.13 10.68 -3.50
CA ALA A 13 -5.27 10.45 -2.07
C ALA A 13 -3.89 10.37 -1.37
N THR A 14 -2.90 9.75 -2.00
CA THR A 14 -1.50 9.77 -1.54
C THR A 14 -0.95 11.19 -1.50
N LEU A 15 -1.19 11.98 -2.55
CA LEU A 15 -0.78 13.38 -2.62
C LEU A 15 -1.50 14.24 -1.55
N LEU A 16 -2.75 13.93 -1.23
CA LEU A 16 -3.49 14.56 -0.13
C LEU A 16 -2.83 14.25 1.22
N GLY A 17 -2.46 12.99 1.46
CA GLY A 17 -1.70 12.57 2.64
C GLY A 17 -0.39 13.34 2.80
N MET A 18 0.39 13.41 1.72
CA MET A 18 1.61 14.20 1.64
C MET A 18 1.35 15.68 1.96
N TRP A 19 0.32 16.29 1.36
CA TRP A 19 -0.03 17.68 1.58
C TRP A 19 -0.42 17.96 3.04
N LEU A 20 -1.13 17.03 3.71
CA LEU A 20 -1.50 17.15 5.12
C LEU A 20 -0.28 17.26 6.03
N VAL A 21 0.81 16.55 5.74
CA VAL A 21 2.08 16.71 6.48
C VAL A 21 2.66 18.10 6.25
N LEU A 22 2.72 18.56 4.99
CA LEU A 22 3.33 19.84 4.63
C LEU A 22 2.58 21.05 5.18
N ALA A 23 1.24 20.97 5.25
CA ALA A 23 0.36 22.06 5.65
C ALA A 23 -0.04 21.99 7.14
N LYS A 24 -0.11 20.79 7.73
CA LYS A 24 -0.63 20.55 9.09
C LYS A 24 0.16 19.47 9.81
N GLU A 25 1.49 19.62 9.87
CA GLU A 25 2.41 18.66 10.49
C GLU A 25 1.97 18.16 11.87
N ALA A 26 1.62 19.07 12.79
CA ALA A 26 1.19 18.71 14.14
C ALA A 26 -0.12 17.88 14.16
N TRP A 27 -1.05 18.18 13.25
CA TRP A 27 -2.29 17.40 13.11
C TRP A 27 -2.00 16.03 12.53
N SER A 28 -1.19 15.96 11.48
CA SER A 28 -0.82 14.71 10.82
C SER A 28 -0.14 13.76 11.80
N ARG A 29 0.85 14.23 12.55
CA ARG A 29 1.53 13.45 13.61
C ARG A 29 0.60 12.96 14.71
N ARG A 30 -0.41 13.74 15.09
CA ARG A 30 -1.36 13.37 16.15
C ARG A 30 -2.42 12.35 15.67
N ASN A 31 -2.79 12.39 14.40
CA ASN A 31 -3.92 11.63 13.87
C ASN A 31 -3.53 10.46 12.96
N SER A 32 -2.26 10.33 12.58
CA SER A 32 -1.76 9.25 11.71
C SER A 32 -2.17 7.86 12.23
N VAL A 33 -2.01 7.61 13.52
CA VAL A 33 -2.40 6.33 14.16
C VAL A 33 -3.88 5.99 13.94
N TYR A 34 -4.77 6.97 13.96
CA TYR A 34 -6.21 6.76 13.77
C TYR A 34 -6.55 6.47 12.31
N LEU A 35 -5.90 7.18 11.38
CA LEU A 35 -6.06 6.95 9.93
C LEU A 35 -5.50 5.58 9.54
N ILE A 36 -4.34 5.21 10.09
CA ILE A 36 -3.72 3.89 9.93
C ILE A 36 -4.66 2.81 10.46
N ALA A 37 -5.19 2.96 11.68
CA ALA A 37 -6.07 1.96 12.27
C ALA A 37 -7.33 1.71 11.43
N PHE A 38 -7.96 2.77 10.93
CA PHE A 38 -9.09 2.67 10.02
C PHE A 38 -8.72 1.95 8.71
N SER A 39 -7.55 2.25 8.16
CA SER A 39 -7.04 1.66 6.91
C SER A 39 -6.76 0.16 7.03
N ILE A 40 -6.22 -0.29 8.16
CA ILE A 40 -6.04 -1.73 8.45
C ILE A 40 -7.37 -2.46 8.30
N GLY A 41 -8.42 -1.94 8.92
CA GLY A 41 -9.74 -2.58 8.89
C GLY A 41 -10.26 -2.74 7.47
N ILE A 42 -10.11 -1.69 6.65
CA ILE A 42 -10.53 -1.69 5.25
C ILE A 42 -9.72 -2.68 4.41
N LEU A 43 -8.39 -2.65 4.53
CA LEU A 43 -7.49 -3.55 3.80
C LEU A 43 -7.78 -5.01 4.13
N LEU A 44 -7.95 -5.32 5.42
CA LEU A 44 -8.28 -6.68 5.84
C LEU A 44 -9.65 -7.11 5.32
N ALA A 45 -10.68 -6.26 5.46
CA ALA A 45 -12.02 -6.59 4.95
C ALA A 45 -12.00 -6.81 3.44
N ALA A 46 -11.50 -5.86 2.66
CA ALA A 46 -11.43 -5.98 1.20
C ALA A 46 -10.61 -7.19 0.74
N SER A 47 -9.51 -7.51 1.44
CA SER A 47 -8.70 -8.69 1.13
C SER A 47 -9.47 -9.98 1.34
N PHE A 48 -10.12 -10.13 2.50
CA PHE A 48 -10.78 -11.39 2.88
C PHE A 48 -12.15 -11.60 2.25
N THR A 49 -12.90 -10.53 1.93
CA THR A 49 -14.26 -10.66 1.40
C THR A 49 -14.35 -10.52 -0.12
N GLU A 50 -13.49 -9.71 -0.73
CA GLU A 50 -13.57 -9.41 -2.16
C GLU A 50 -12.39 -10.02 -2.93
N ILE A 51 -11.18 -9.58 -2.61
CA ILE A 51 -10.02 -9.73 -3.49
C ILE A 51 -9.50 -11.17 -3.52
N ILE A 52 -9.30 -11.79 -2.35
CA ILE A 52 -8.79 -13.17 -2.27
C ILE A 52 -9.84 -14.18 -2.76
N PRO A 53 -11.12 -14.09 -2.36
CA PRO A 53 -12.16 -14.98 -2.89
C PRO A 53 -12.23 -14.93 -4.41
N GLU A 54 -12.30 -13.74 -5.02
CA GLU A 54 -12.33 -13.60 -6.48
C GLU A 54 -11.07 -14.20 -7.13
N ALA A 55 -9.89 -13.96 -6.54
CA ALA A 55 -8.65 -14.53 -7.05
C ALA A 55 -8.69 -16.07 -7.10
N ILE A 56 -9.29 -16.72 -6.10
CA ILE A 56 -9.45 -18.18 -6.01
C ILE A 56 -10.35 -18.71 -7.14
N GLU A 57 -11.43 -17.99 -7.45
CA GLU A 57 -12.33 -18.37 -8.55
C GLU A 57 -11.63 -18.28 -9.92
N LEU A 58 -10.75 -17.29 -10.08
CA LEU A 58 -10.06 -17.01 -11.33
C LEU A 58 -8.75 -17.80 -11.53
N HIS A 59 -8.08 -18.22 -10.45
CA HIS A 59 -6.78 -18.90 -10.54
C HIS A 59 -6.62 -20.03 -9.50
N PRO A 60 -6.36 -21.29 -9.93
CA PRO A 60 -6.26 -22.44 -9.01
C PRO A 60 -5.18 -22.33 -7.94
N GLN A 61 -4.13 -21.54 -8.20
CA GLN A 61 -3.01 -21.35 -7.27
C GLN A 61 -3.07 -20.00 -6.53
N ALA A 62 -4.22 -19.31 -6.53
CA ALA A 62 -4.34 -17.97 -5.94
C ALA A 62 -3.82 -17.89 -4.51
N LEU A 63 -4.15 -18.85 -3.64
CA LEU A 63 -3.67 -18.87 -2.25
C LEU A 63 -2.14 -19.01 -2.15
N LEU A 64 -1.51 -19.76 -3.05
CA LEU A 64 -0.05 -19.87 -3.09
C LEU A 64 0.59 -18.56 -3.56
N ILE A 65 -0.06 -17.85 -4.49
CA ILE A 65 0.37 -16.54 -4.95
C ILE A 65 0.22 -15.51 -3.83
N VAL A 66 -0.93 -15.47 -3.13
CA VAL A 66 -1.15 -14.62 -1.96
C VAL A 66 -0.05 -14.83 -0.92
N LEU A 67 0.22 -16.09 -0.56
CA LEU A 67 1.26 -16.45 0.41
C LEU A 67 2.66 -16.05 -0.09
N GLY A 68 2.97 -16.35 -1.35
CA GLY A 68 4.24 -15.99 -1.97
C GLY A 68 4.46 -14.49 -1.99
N THR A 69 3.44 -13.71 -2.35
CA THR A 69 3.50 -12.25 -2.35
C THR A 69 3.66 -11.70 -0.94
N PHE A 70 2.92 -12.21 0.05
CA PHE A 70 3.12 -11.83 1.45
C PHE A 70 4.58 -12.01 1.88
N PHE A 71 5.20 -13.15 1.55
CA PHE A 71 6.61 -13.39 1.86
C PHE A 71 7.58 -12.52 1.05
N VAL A 72 7.26 -12.20 -0.20
CA VAL A 72 8.09 -11.28 -1.01
C VAL A 72 8.09 -9.90 -0.36
N PHE A 73 6.92 -9.37 0.02
CA PHE A 73 6.84 -8.09 0.71
C PHE A 73 7.55 -8.13 2.07
N TYR A 74 7.42 -9.23 2.83
CA TYR A 74 8.20 -9.48 4.04
C TYR A 74 9.70 -9.38 3.82
N VAL A 75 10.24 -10.04 2.80
CA VAL A 75 11.67 -10.00 2.50
C VAL A 75 12.09 -8.62 2.01
N LEU A 76 11.27 -7.96 1.19
CA LEU A 76 11.55 -6.61 0.71
C LEU A 76 11.65 -5.63 1.88
N GLU A 77 10.71 -5.65 2.83
CA GLU A 77 10.76 -4.78 4.00
C GLU A 77 11.87 -5.19 4.98
N HIS A 78 12.04 -6.50 5.24
CA HIS A 78 13.07 -6.97 6.17
C HIS A 78 14.49 -6.69 5.67
N SER A 79 14.71 -6.71 4.35
CA SER A 79 16.00 -6.34 3.75
C SER A 79 16.31 -4.85 3.93
N VAL A 80 15.28 -4.00 3.97
CA VAL A 80 15.38 -2.56 4.31
C VAL A 80 15.76 -2.40 5.78
N VAL A 81 15.12 -3.15 6.69
CA VAL A 81 15.35 -3.05 8.14
C VAL A 81 16.67 -3.67 8.62
N ALA A 82 17.09 -4.82 8.08
CA ALA A 82 18.30 -5.52 8.50
C ALA A 82 19.59 -4.72 8.23
N HIS A 83 19.61 -3.86 7.21
CA HIS A 83 20.73 -2.95 6.95
C HIS A 83 20.83 -1.81 7.97
N HIS A 84 19.78 -1.48 8.73
CA HIS A 84 19.86 -0.46 9.80
C HIS A 84 20.70 -0.91 11.00
N HIS A 85 20.74 -2.21 11.31
CA HIS A 85 21.47 -2.71 12.48
C HIS A 85 22.96 -2.94 12.23
N HIS A 86 23.38 -3.20 11.00
CA HIS A 86 24.80 -3.36 10.67
C HIS A 86 25.53 -2.01 10.56
N LEU A 87 24.86 -0.95 10.12
CA LEU A 87 25.48 0.38 10.04
C LEU A 87 25.69 1.04 11.41
N ALA A 88 24.88 0.68 12.42
CA ALA A 88 25.06 1.19 13.78
C ALA A 88 26.23 0.52 14.54
N SER A 89 26.71 -0.64 14.08
CA SER A 89 27.89 -1.32 14.65
C SER A 89 29.20 -1.00 13.95
N ASP A 90 29.15 -0.47 12.72
CA ASP A 90 30.33 -0.29 11.88
C ASP A 90 30.89 1.14 11.85
N GLU A 91 30.31 2.09 12.59
CA GLU A 91 30.90 3.44 12.77
C GLU A 91 32.26 3.43 13.50
N GLU A 92 32.72 2.29 14.03
CA GLU A 92 34.05 2.15 14.65
C GLU A 92 35.16 1.63 13.73
N ARG A 93 34.90 1.21 12.49
CA ARG A 93 35.97 0.70 11.60
C ARG A 93 35.91 1.27 10.19
N GLY A 94 36.80 2.24 9.96
CA GLY A 94 37.05 2.82 8.66
C GLY A 94 37.49 1.80 7.60
N THR A 95 37.36 2.28 6.35
CA THR A 95 37.87 1.74 5.09
C THR A 95 37.14 0.51 4.53
N SER A 96 36.20 0.73 3.60
CA SER A 96 36.26 0.16 2.25
C SER A 96 35.11 0.63 1.37
N ASP A 97 35.46 0.90 0.13
CA ASP A 97 34.61 1.13 -1.04
C ASP A 97 33.67 -0.07 -1.28
N GLU A 98 32.48 -0.04 -0.66
CA GLU A 98 31.41 -0.98 -0.97
C GLU A 98 30.13 -0.23 -1.31
N ARG A 99 29.47 -0.68 -2.38
CA ARG A 99 28.25 -0.11 -2.94
C ARG A 99 27.07 -0.32 -1.97
N HIS A 100 27.01 0.52 -0.96
CA HIS A 100 25.85 0.65 -0.10
C HIS A 100 24.71 1.22 -0.94
N VAL A 101 23.73 0.38 -1.30
CA VAL A 101 22.45 0.90 -1.78
C VAL A 101 21.83 1.60 -0.56
N PRO A 102 21.63 2.93 -0.59
CA PRO A 102 21.06 3.64 0.55
C PRO A 102 19.69 3.03 0.85
N ILE A 103 19.44 2.68 2.11
CA ILE A 103 18.25 1.96 2.59
C ILE A 103 16.96 2.66 2.13
N GLU A 104 17.03 3.98 1.95
CA GLU A 104 15.91 4.81 1.51
C GLU A 104 15.56 4.60 0.03
N LYS A 105 16.52 4.16 -0.81
CA LYS A 105 16.22 3.76 -2.20
C LYS A 105 15.48 2.43 -2.26
N MET A 106 15.77 1.51 -1.34
CA MET A 106 15.05 0.24 -1.23
C MET A 106 13.63 0.47 -0.72
N ALA A 107 13.48 1.29 0.33
CA ALA A 107 12.16 1.69 0.83
C ALA A 107 11.32 2.39 -0.26
N PHE A 108 11.94 3.32 -1.00
CA PHE A 108 11.29 3.96 -2.16
C PHE A 108 10.84 2.94 -3.21
N ALA A 109 11.68 1.98 -3.57
CA ALA A 109 11.34 0.95 -4.55
C ALA A 109 10.20 0.05 -4.06
N GLY A 110 10.22 -0.35 -2.78
CA GLY A 110 9.15 -1.14 -2.16
C GLY A 110 7.81 -0.41 -2.20
N LEU A 111 7.79 0.85 -1.77
CA LEU A 111 6.59 1.71 -1.80
C LEU A 111 6.09 1.90 -3.24
N ALA A 112 6.97 2.18 -4.20
CA ALA A 112 6.56 2.32 -5.59
C ALA A 112 5.99 1.02 -6.19
N VAL A 113 6.53 -0.15 -5.83
CA VAL A 113 6.00 -1.45 -6.24
C VAL A 113 4.65 -1.72 -5.57
N HIS A 114 4.49 -1.39 -4.29
CA HIS A 114 3.23 -1.48 -3.57
C HIS A 114 2.13 -0.67 -4.27
N SER A 115 2.35 0.64 -4.45
CA SER A 115 1.37 1.52 -5.10
C SER A 115 1.12 1.11 -6.56
N LEU A 116 2.10 0.54 -7.27
CA LEU A 116 1.87 -0.05 -8.58
C LEU A 116 0.90 -1.23 -8.53
N VAL A 117 1.06 -2.14 -7.55
CA VAL A 117 0.18 -3.28 -7.32
C VAL A 117 -1.24 -2.81 -7.02
N ASP A 118 -1.42 -1.75 -6.26
CA ASP A 118 -2.73 -1.14 -5.98
C ASP A 118 -3.43 -0.70 -7.26
N GLY A 119 -2.68 -0.04 -8.15
CA GLY A 119 -3.15 0.33 -9.47
C GLY A 119 -3.56 -0.86 -10.32
N LEU A 120 -2.73 -1.92 -10.31
CA LEU A 120 -3.03 -3.17 -11.01
C LEU A 120 -4.30 -3.83 -10.45
N ALA A 121 -4.50 -3.78 -9.12
CA ALA A 121 -5.66 -4.31 -8.45
C ALA A 121 -6.95 -3.57 -8.84
N ILE A 122 -6.92 -2.23 -8.86
CA ILE A 122 -8.04 -1.40 -9.35
C ILE A 122 -8.37 -1.78 -10.80
N GLY A 123 -7.35 -1.87 -11.65
CA GLY A 123 -7.48 -2.32 -13.03
C GLY A 123 -8.15 -3.68 -13.14
N ALA A 124 -7.63 -4.66 -12.43
CA ALA A 124 -8.11 -6.03 -12.47
C ALA A 124 -9.54 -6.16 -11.94
N GLY A 125 -9.85 -5.46 -10.84
CA GLY A 125 -11.19 -5.43 -10.25
C GLY A 125 -12.24 -4.96 -11.26
N PHE A 126 -11.98 -3.86 -11.97
CA PHE A 126 -12.91 -3.36 -13.00
C PHE A 126 -13.02 -4.25 -14.24
N GLU A 127 -11.96 -5.02 -14.58
CA GLU A 127 -12.00 -5.99 -15.67
C GLU A 127 -12.82 -7.24 -15.31
N VAL A 128 -12.86 -7.60 -14.02
CA VAL A 128 -13.73 -8.65 -13.49
C VAL A 128 -15.18 -8.14 -13.40
N SER A 129 -15.43 -7.07 -12.64
CA SER A 129 -16.75 -6.46 -12.52
C SER A 129 -16.69 -5.00 -12.04
N PRO A 130 -17.66 -4.15 -12.43
CA PRO A 130 -17.74 -2.78 -11.90
C PRO A 130 -17.82 -2.71 -10.37
N ALA A 131 -18.54 -3.64 -9.73
CA ALA A 131 -18.68 -3.71 -8.28
C ALA A 131 -17.33 -3.96 -7.59
N LEU A 132 -16.60 -4.99 -8.02
CA LEU A 132 -15.28 -5.31 -7.48
C LEU A 132 -14.29 -4.16 -7.71
N GLY A 133 -14.31 -3.53 -8.88
CA GLY A 133 -13.48 -2.35 -9.17
C GLY A 133 -13.74 -1.18 -8.22
N ILE A 134 -15.02 -0.91 -7.91
CA ILE A 134 -15.41 0.15 -6.95
C ILE A 134 -14.96 -0.21 -5.53
N LEU A 135 -15.20 -1.44 -5.08
CA LEU A 135 -14.81 -1.89 -3.73
C LEU A 135 -13.28 -1.89 -3.55
N THR A 136 -12.55 -2.38 -4.55
CA THR A 136 -11.08 -2.35 -4.56
C THR A 136 -10.57 -0.92 -4.53
N THR A 137 -11.14 -0.02 -5.31
CA THR A 137 -10.71 1.38 -5.31
C THR A 137 -11.01 2.08 -3.99
N LEU A 138 -12.17 1.81 -3.38
CA LEU A 138 -12.50 2.35 -2.06
C LEU A 138 -11.47 1.89 -1.03
N ALA A 139 -11.07 0.63 -1.09
CA ALA A 139 -10.04 0.10 -0.21
C ALA A 139 -8.70 0.82 -0.42
N VAL A 140 -8.30 1.00 -1.69
CA VAL A 140 -7.07 1.69 -2.06
C VAL A 140 -7.06 3.15 -1.59
N ILE A 141 -8.04 3.96 -2.02
CA ILE A 141 -8.12 5.40 -1.69
C ILE A 141 -8.00 5.65 -0.19
N LEU A 142 -8.65 4.82 0.62
CA LEU A 142 -8.73 5.06 2.06
C LEU A 142 -7.42 4.80 2.79
N HIS A 143 -6.58 3.87 2.30
CA HIS A 143 -5.26 3.62 2.89
C HIS A 143 -4.11 4.41 2.25
N GLU A 144 -4.31 4.92 1.02
CA GLU A 144 -3.38 5.82 0.33
C GLU A 144 -3.18 7.17 1.05
N VAL A 145 -4.19 7.69 1.76
CA VAL A 145 -4.02 8.93 2.56
C VAL A 145 -3.02 8.73 3.72
N PRO A 146 -3.19 7.73 4.61
CA PRO A 146 -2.17 7.42 5.60
C PRO A 146 -0.83 7.05 4.96
N GLU A 147 -0.81 6.33 3.84
CA GLU A 147 0.43 6.02 3.12
C GLU A 147 1.19 7.30 2.74
N GLY A 148 0.52 8.27 2.10
CA GLY A 148 1.13 9.54 1.74
C GLY A 148 1.69 10.33 2.93
N ILE A 149 1.03 10.24 4.10
CA ILE A 149 1.55 10.80 5.36
C ILE A 149 2.84 10.08 5.76
N THR A 150 2.81 8.75 5.80
CA THR A 150 3.95 7.92 6.25
C THR A 150 5.15 8.01 5.31
N THR A 151 4.93 7.97 4.00
CA THR A 151 5.97 8.04 2.96
C THR A 151 6.71 9.38 3.00
N LEU A 152 5.99 10.50 3.05
CA LEU A 152 6.66 11.80 3.19
C LEU A 152 7.41 11.91 4.52
N SER A 153 6.79 11.46 5.62
CA SER A 153 7.43 11.49 6.93
C SER A 153 8.71 10.65 6.94
N LEU A 154 8.71 9.46 6.33
CA LEU A 154 9.86 8.58 6.22
C LEU A 154 11.06 9.30 5.59
N PHE A 155 10.87 9.91 4.42
CA PHE A 155 11.96 10.61 3.74
C PHE A 155 12.44 11.85 4.51
N LEU A 156 11.54 12.59 5.17
CA LEU A 156 11.93 13.73 6.00
C LEU A 156 12.75 13.28 7.23
N HIS A 157 12.37 12.18 7.88
CA HIS A 157 13.14 11.61 9.01
C HIS A 157 14.49 11.04 8.56
N ALA A 158 14.58 10.56 7.32
CA ALA A 158 15.84 10.16 6.70
C ALA A 158 16.73 11.34 6.25
N ASN A 159 16.44 12.56 6.70
CA ASN A 159 17.20 13.79 6.40
C ASN A 159 17.25 14.16 4.89
N TYR A 160 16.30 13.68 4.09
CA TYR A 160 16.20 14.15 2.70
C TYR A 160 15.79 15.62 2.68
N PRO A 161 16.35 16.44 1.77
CA PRO A 161 15.86 17.80 1.60
C PRO A 161 14.39 17.75 1.20
N ARG A 162 13.57 18.65 1.77
CA ARG A 162 12.10 18.68 1.60
C ARG A 162 11.65 18.50 0.15
N GLN A 163 12.33 19.14 -0.80
CA GLN A 163 12.02 19.01 -2.23
C GLN A 163 12.16 17.58 -2.77
N ARG A 164 13.20 16.85 -2.34
CA ARG A 164 13.40 15.45 -2.74
C ARG A 164 12.38 14.52 -2.07
N ALA A 165 12.07 14.75 -0.80
CA ALA A 165 11.06 13.97 -0.08
C ALA A 165 9.68 14.10 -0.74
N VAL A 166 9.30 15.33 -1.14
CA VAL A 166 8.08 15.59 -1.92
C VAL A 166 8.12 14.92 -3.29
N LEU A 167 9.24 15.03 -4.02
CA LEU A 167 9.40 14.41 -5.33
C LEU A 167 9.23 12.88 -5.26
N PHE A 168 9.89 12.22 -4.30
CA PHE A 168 9.79 10.77 -4.15
C PHE A 168 8.39 10.32 -3.75
N THR A 169 7.75 11.01 -2.82
CA THR A 169 6.36 10.74 -2.45
C THR A 169 5.42 10.91 -3.65
N ALA A 170 5.65 11.94 -4.48
CA ALA A 170 4.86 12.15 -5.70
C ALA A 170 5.10 11.04 -6.74
N ILE A 171 6.31 10.50 -6.85
CA ILE A 171 6.59 9.37 -7.75
C ILE A 171 5.88 8.10 -7.26
N VAL A 172 5.90 7.82 -5.95
CA VAL A 172 5.13 6.71 -5.35
C VAL A 172 3.64 6.87 -5.65
N ALA A 173 3.08 8.06 -5.42
CA ALA A 173 1.68 8.37 -5.72
C ALA A 173 1.29 8.19 -7.21
N LEU A 174 2.24 8.35 -8.14
CA LEU A 174 2.01 8.13 -9.58
C LEU A 174 2.03 6.66 -9.97
N ALA A 175 2.57 5.76 -9.16
CA ALA A 175 2.61 4.34 -9.48
C ALA A 175 1.20 3.72 -9.50
N THR A 176 0.28 4.17 -8.63
CA THR A 176 -1.13 3.72 -8.61
C THR A 176 -1.88 3.99 -9.92
N PRO A 177 -1.96 5.23 -10.45
CA PRO A 177 -2.57 5.46 -11.75
C PRO A 177 -1.82 4.75 -12.88
N VAL A 178 -0.49 4.59 -12.80
CA VAL A 178 0.29 3.83 -13.79
C VAL A 178 -0.15 2.36 -13.81
N GLY A 179 -0.34 1.71 -12.67
CA GLY A 179 -0.83 0.32 -12.61
C GLY A 179 -2.21 0.16 -13.23
N ALA A 180 -3.12 1.10 -12.97
CA ALA A 180 -4.46 1.08 -13.55
C ALA A 180 -4.43 1.26 -15.09
N ILE A 181 -3.55 2.14 -15.59
CA ILE A 181 -3.30 2.33 -17.02
C ILE A 181 -2.74 1.05 -17.64
N VAL A 182 -1.72 0.45 -17.02
CA VAL A 182 -1.06 -0.77 -17.51
C VAL A 182 -2.08 -1.90 -17.66
N THR A 183 -2.91 -2.16 -16.66
CA THR A 183 -3.95 -3.20 -16.74
C THR A 183 -4.97 -2.91 -17.84
N THR A 184 -5.33 -1.64 -18.03
CA THR A 184 -6.30 -1.22 -19.06
C THR A 184 -5.77 -1.44 -20.48
N PHE A 185 -4.49 -1.14 -20.72
CA PHE A 185 -3.92 -1.09 -22.08
C PHE A 185 -3.05 -2.28 -22.47
N VAL A 186 -2.69 -3.17 -21.54
CA VAL A 186 -1.91 -4.38 -21.84
C VAL A 186 -2.86 -5.58 -21.92
N PRO A 187 -3.25 -6.05 -23.13
CA PRO A 187 -4.28 -7.09 -23.26
C PRO A 187 -3.91 -8.42 -22.60
N ALA A 188 -2.61 -8.73 -22.53
CA ALA A 188 -2.10 -9.93 -21.88
C ALA A 188 -2.46 -9.99 -20.37
N LEU A 189 -2.71 -8.84 -19.74
CA LEU A 189 -3.09 -8.77 -18.32
C LEU A 189 -4.58 -9.03 -18.06
N ARG A 190 -5.40 -9.07 -19.11
CA ARG A 190 -6.87 -9.11 -19.01
C ARG A 190 -7.48 -10.51 -19.17
N SER A 191 -6.65 -11.55 -19.26
CA SER A 191 -7.17 -12.93 -19.23
C SER A 191 -7.61 -13.29 -17.81
N ALA A 192 -8.67 -14.10 -17.67
CA ALA A 192 -9.21 -14.49 -16.36
C ALA A 192 -8.12 -15.01 -15.40
N ALA A 193 -7.25 -15.90 -15.88
CA ALA A 193 -6.14 -16.42 -15.10
C ALA A 193 -5.18 -15.31 -14.62
N MET A 194 -4.85 -14.34 -15.48
CA MET A 194 -3.95 -13.24 -15.11
C MET A 194 -4.63 -12.24 -14.17
N LEU A 195 -5.93 -11.97 -14.33
CA LEU A 195 -6.71 -11.19 -13.37
C LEU A 195 -6.69 -11.83 -11.99
N GLY A 196 -6.85 -13.16 -11.91
CA GLY A 196 -6.70 -13.91 -10.66
C GLY A 196 -5.30 -13.81 -10.06
N VAL A 197 -4.25 -13.81 -10.88
CA VAL A 197 -2.87 -13.56 -10.41
C VAL A 197 -2.74 -12.13 -9.85
N LEU A 198 -3.21 -11.11 -10.55
CA LEU A 198 -3.13 -9.71 -10.12
C LEU A 198 -3.86 -9.48 -8.79
N LEU A 199 -5.08 -10.02 -8.66
CA LEU A 199 -5.86 -9.95 -7.42
C LEU A 199 -5.20 -10.74 -6.29
N ALA A 200 -4.62 -11.92 -6.56
CA ALA A 200 -3.87 -12.67 -5.55
C ALA A 200 -2.62 -11.91 -5.07
N VAL A 201 -1.90 -11.25 -5.98
CA VAL A 201 -0.76 -10.39 -5.64
C VAL A 201 -1.24 -9.21 -4.78
N ALA A 202 -2.33 -8.54 -5.15
CA ALA A 202 -2.91 -7.47 -4.37
C ALA A 202 -3.33 -7.92 -2.96
N GLY A 203 -4.04 -9.05 -2.86
CA GLY A 203 -4.45 -9.62 -1.57
C GLY A 203 -3.25 -9.97 -0.67
N GLY A 204 -2.19 -10.55 -1.24
CA GLY A 204 -0.95 -10.82 -0.49
C GLY A 204 -0.25 -9.54 0.01
N SER A 205 -0.19 -8.51 -0.84
CA SER A 205 0.35 -7.18 -0.50
C SER A 205 -0.46 -6.52 0.63
N PHE A 206 -1.79 -6.49 0.51
CA PHE A 206 -2.68 -5.88 1.50
C PHE A 206 -2.64 -6.60 2.85
N LEU A 207 -2.62 -7.93 2.85
CA LEU A 207 -2.45 -8.70 4.08
C LEU A 207 -1.10 -8.40 4.74
N TYR A 208 -0.03 -8.27 3.95
CA TYR A 208 1.28 -7.90 4.46
C TYR A 208 1.27 -6.53 5.12
N VAL A 209 0.87 -5.49 4.39
CA VAL A 209 0.86 -4.11 4.89
C VAL A 209 -0.05 -3.97 6.11
N ALA A 210 -1.23 -4.59 6.10
CA ALA A 210 -2.11 -4.59 7.26
C ALA A 210 -1.46 -5.26 8.48
N ALA A 211 -0.85 -6.45 8.31
CA ALA A 211 -0.36 -7.26 9.42
C ALA A 211 1.01 -6.85 9.96
N ALA A 212 1.97 -6.56 9.08
CA ALA A 212 3.37 -6.31 9.41
C ALA A 212 3.65 -4.82 9.62
N ASP A 213 3.04 -3.94 8.84
CA ASP A 213 3.38 -2.52 8.87
C ASP A 213 2.45 -1.77 9.83
N LEU A 214 1.14 -1.91 9.61
CA LEU A 214 0.15 -1.03 10.21
C LEU A 214 -0.33 -1.49 11.60
N ILE A 215 -0.64 -2.78 11.81
CA ILE A 215 -1.08 -3.29 13.13
C ILE A 215 -0.07 -2.97 14.25
N PRO A 216 1.25 -3.20 14.09
CA PRO A 216 2.22 -2.91 15.14
C PRO A 216 2.25 -1.43 15.56
N GLU A 217 1.99 -0.50 14.63
CA GLU A 217 1.94 0.93 14.93
C GLU A 217 0.74 1.28 15.82
N THR A 218 -0.39 0.59 15.67
CA THR A 218 -1.56 0.75 16.56
C THR A 218 -1.32 0.18 17.96
N HIS A 219 -0.52 -0.88 18.10
CA HIS A 219 -0.19 -1.47 19.40
C HIS A 219 0.65 -0.55 20.27
N ARG A 220 1.55 0.24 19.66
CA ARG A 220 2.39 1.21 20.37
C ARG A 220 1.57 2.33 21.03
N ALA A 221 0.42 2.66 20.45
CA ALA A 221 -0.44 3.73 20.94
C ALA A 221 -1.38 3.30 22.09
N ARG A 222 -1.70 2.01 22.26
CA ARG A 222 -2.62 1.46 23.29
C ARG A 222 -3.94 2.22 23.43
N HIS A 223 -4.59 2.56 22.31
CA HIS A 223 -5.81 3.37 22.30
C HIS A 223 -7.04 2.56 21.86
N ILE A 224 -8.05 2.43 22.75
CA ILE A 224 -9.37 1.89 22.41
C ILE A 224 -9.97 2.56 21.14
N PRO A 225 -9.85 3.89 20.94
CA PRO A 225 -10.30 4.53 19.70
C PRO A 225 -9.70 3.95 18.40
N ALA A 226 -8.43 3.49 18.41
CA ALA A 226 -7.82 2.87 17.24
C ALA A 226 -8.51 1.54 16.90
N ILE A 227 -8.82 0.71 17.90
CA ILE A 227 -9.56 -0.54 17.71
C ILE A 227 -10.95 -0.26 17.14
N LEU A 228 -11.66 0.73 17.69
CA LEU A 228 -12.99 1.11 17.19
C LEU A 228 -12.95 1.60 15.74
N LEU A 229 -11.93 2.37 15.37
CA LEU A 229 -11.73 2.81 13.99
C LEU A 229 -11.36 1.66 13.06
N MET A 230 -10.57 0.69 13.52
CA MET A 230 -10.28 -0.52 12.75
C MET A 230 -11.56 -1.33 12.51
N LEU A 231 -12.39 -1.52 13.54
CA LEU A 231 -13.70 -2.16 13.38
C LEU A 231 -14.60 -1.38 12.42
N LEU A 232 -14.63 -0.04 12.52
CA LEU A 232 -15.35 0.80 11.58
C LEU A 232 -14.84 0.61 10.15
N GLY A 233 -13.52 0.52 9.98
CA GLY A 233 -12.88 0.25 8.69
C GLY A 233 -13.34 -1.07 8.09
N ILE A 234 -13.45 -2.13 8.90
CA ILE A 234 -13.98 -3.44 8.44
C ILE A 234 -15.42 -3.31 7.94
N LEU A 235 -16.25 -2.52 8.63
CA LEU A 235 -17.67 -2.39 8.29
C LEU A 235 -17.92 -1.60 7.01
N VAL A 236 -17.01 -0.71 6.60
CA VAL A 236 -17.24 0.17 5.44
C VAL A 236 -17.33 -0.61 4.12
N PRO A 237 -16.35 -1.46 3.73
CA PRO A 237 -16.47 -2.26 2.51
C PRO A 237 -17.71 -3.16 2.52
N LEU A 238 -17.98 -3.83 3.64
CA LEU A 238 -19.15 -4.72 3.80
C LEU A 238 -20.49 -3.99 3.69
N ALA A 239 -20.54 -2.73 4.12
CA ALA A 239 -21.73 -1.91 3.98
C ALA A 239 -21.93 -1.47 2.53
N VAL A 240 -20.85 -1.06 1.86
CA VAL A 240 -20.88 -0.61 0.45
C VAL A 240 -21.25 -1.75 -0.49
N GLU A 241 -20.72 -2.95 -0.25
CA GLU A 241 -21.01 -4.17 -1.01
C GLU A 241 -22.52 -4.43 -1.14
N ARG A 242 -23.31 -4.16 -0.08
CA ARG A 242 -24.77 -4.36 -0.09
C ARG A 242 -25.56 -3.44 -1.03
N PHE A 243 -24.92 -2.38 -1.55
CA PHE A 243 -25.56 -1.40 -2.43
C PHE A 243 -25.06 -1.48 -3.88
N LEU A 244 -24.12 -2.38 -4.18
CA LEU A 244 -23.58 -2.64 -5.52
C LEU A 244 -24.21 -3.90 -6.12
#